data_AF-A0A1U9ZYA3-F1
#
_entry.id   AF-A0A1U9ZYA3-F1
#
_cell.length_a   1.000
_cell.length_b   1.000
_cell.length_c   1.000
_cell.angle_alpha   90.00
_cell.angle_beta   90.00
_cell.angle_gamma   90.00
#
_symmetry.space_group_name_H-M   'P 1'
#
loop_
_entity.id
_entity.type
_entity.pdbx_description
1 polymer ?
#
loop_
_entity_poly.entity_id
_entity_poly.type
_entity_poly.pdbx_seq_one_letter_code
_entity_poly.pdbx_strand_id
1 'polypeptide(L)'
;MLSALASGSGPISHAVLDQLTPSAATAHLRTILVEQAVLAPRDEGLAGLEQAVKRRISRVHDPVDRKILQSYATWHHLRRLRAIASRRRVTQDQVVYACNALTAAAALLNWLHERSQHLATCTQDDIDEWLGIDAFSRSRGFVAWAVSRGHAKDIEIPPFNNAPVRQVFNDHDQRWALARQLLHDDSIALEDRVAGLLVLLYAQRAARIAQLTIDHITITDNGVELTLGQTPITVPAAFADLLEAFVNDGRVSAAFRPEENTWLYPASRLGRPLASRTLLQRLRAIGIQPTLGRNTALMQMAAEMPPPVLNKLLGISLDRATRWTQEAGNNRPGYAAAVARRTGVTCESAWMGDPPP
;
A
#
# COMPACT_ATOMS: atom_id res chain seq x y z
N MET A 1 -21.16 -7.15 24.43
CA MET A 1 -19.68 -7.14 24.60
C MET A 1 -19.27 -6.82 26.03
N LEU A 2 -19.56 -5.63 26.57
CA LEU A 2 -19.20 -5.27 27.96
C LEU A 2 -19.86 -6.19 29.00
N SER A 3 -21.14 -6.53 28.82
CA SER A 3 -21.82 -7.52 29.68
C SER A 3 -21.18 -8.92 29.62
N ALA A 4 -20.68 -9.35 28.46
CA ALA A 4 -20.00 -10.64 28.30
C ALA A 4 -18.59 -10.66 28.92
N LEU A 5 -17.90 -9.50 28.94
CA LEU A 5 -16.64 -9.32 29.67
C LEU A 5 -16.88 -9.25 31.18
N ALA A 6 -17.95 -8.58 31.61
CA ALA A 6 -18.34 -8.48 33.02
C ALA A 6 -18.84 -9.82 33.59
N SER A 7 -19.40 -10.70 32.76
CA SER A 7 -19.84 -12.04 33.15
C SER A 7 -18.72 -13.09 33.11
N GLY A 8 -17.55 -12.77 32.53
CA GLY A 8 -16.42 -13.68 32.43
C GLY A 8 -15.58 -13.68 33.70
N SER A 9 -15.53 -14.80 34.42
CA SER A 9 -14.80 -14.94 35.70
C SER A 9 -13.29 -15.18 35.51
N GLY A 10 -12.60 -14.31 34.77
CA GLY A 10 -11.15 -14.46 34.53
C GLY A 10 -10.44 -13.18 34.09
N PRO A 11 -9.09 -13.14 34.15
CA PRO A 11 -8.32 -11.98 33.74
C PRO A 11 -8.55 -11.67 32.26
N ILE A 12 -8.75 -10.38 31.95
CA ILE A 12 -8.90 -9.92 30.57
C ILE A 12 -7.61 -10.22 29.82
N SER A 13 -7.70 -10.98 28.73
CA SER A 13 -6.56 -11.36 27.89
C SER A 13 -6.88 -11.12 26.41
N HIS A 14 -5.84 -11.05 25.58
CA HIS A 14 -6.03 -10.95 24.13
C HIS A 14 -6.86 -12.11 23.57
N ALA A 15 -6.72 -13.31 24.13
CA ALA A 15 -7.44 -14.51 23.69
C ALA A 15 -8.94 -14.44 23.99
N VAL A 16 -9.34 -13.85 25.13
CA VAL A 16 -10.76 -13.61 25.45
C VAL A 16 -11.35 -12.62 24.46
N LEU A 17 -10.62 -11.52 24.19
CA LEU A 17 -11.06 -10.53 23.23
C LEU A 17 -11.14 -11.12 21.80
N ASP A 18 -10.24 -12.02 21.41
CA ASP A 18 -10.22 -12.65 20.09
C ASP A 18 -11.50 -13.46 19.76
N GLN A 19 -12.26 -13.87 20.78
CA GLN A 19 -13.51 -14.62 20.64
C GLN A 19 -14.75 -13.72 20.53
N LEU A 20 -14.61 -12.41 20.81
CA LEU A 20 -15.73 -11.48 20.82
C LEU A 20 -16.04 -10.95 19.42
N THR A 21 -17.34 -10.78 19.17
CA THR A 21 -17.88 -10.09 17.99
C THR A 21 -18.75 -8.91 18.44
N PRO A 22 -18.81 -7.80 17.68
CA PRO A 22 -18.15 -7.54 16.39
C PRO A 22 -16.68 -7.11 16.52
N SER A 23 -15.85 -7.49 15.53
CA SER A 23 -14.39 -7.30 15.57
C SER A 23 -13.92 -5.85 15.65
N ALA A 24 -14.70 -4.90 15.12
CA ALA A 24 -14.36 -3.47 15.14
C ALA A 24 -14.37 -2.89 16.56
N ALA A 25 -15.45 -3.15 17.32
CA ALA A 25 -15.61 -2.70 18.70
C ALA A 25 -14.59 -3.39 19.62
N THR A 26 -14.35 -4.69 19.41
CA THR A 26 -13.34 -5.45 20.15
C THR A 26 -11.92 -4.95 19.90
N ALA A 27 -11.57 -4.62 18.66
CA ALA A 27 -10.26 -4.04 18.34
C ALA A 27 -10.06 -2.65 18.96
N HIS A 28 -11.13 -1.85 19.05
CA HIS A 28 -11.10 -0.56 19.73
C HIS A 28 -10.89 -0.73 21.24
N LEU A 29 -11.68 -1.58 21.90
CA LEU A 29 -11.53 -1.90 23.32
C LEU A 29 -10.13 -2.44 23.64
N ARG A 30 -9.57 -3.30 22.77
CA ARG A 30 -8.19 -3.78 22.93
C ARG A 30 -7.16 -2.66 22.85
N THR A 31 -7.35 -1.70 21.95
CA THR A 31 -6.42 -0.56 21.80
C THR A 31 -6.37 0.23 23.11
N ILE A 32 -7.54 0.53 23.69
CA ILE A 32 -7.66 1.22 24.98
C ILE A 32 -6.98 0.42 26.09
N LEU A 33 -7.22 -0.89 26.18
CA LEU A 33 -6.62 -1.74 27.23
C LEU A 33 -5.10 -1.85 27.13
N VAL A 34 -4.54 -1.78 25.91
CA VAL A 34 -3.08 -1.76 25.71
C VAL A 34 -2.50 -0.39 26.07
N GLU A 35 -3.18 0.70 25.70
CA GLU A 35 -2.78 2.07 26.06
C GLU A 35 -2.80 2.30 27.57
N GLN A 36 -3.75 1.69 28.28
CA GLN A 36 -3.85 1.73 29.74
C GLN A 36 -2.98 0.67 30.45
N ALA A 37 -2.07 -0.01 29.72
CA ALA A 37 -1.17 -1.04 30.22
C ALA A 37 -1.84 -2.25 30.90
N VAL A 38 -3.15 -2.45 30.72
CA VAL A 38 -3.89 -3.64 31.20
C VAL A 38 -3.53 -4.87 30.37
N LEU A 39 -3.23 -4.67 29.08
CA LEU A 39 -2.76 -5.71 28.17
C LEU A 39 -1.39 -5.35 27.57
N ALA A 40 -0.53 -6.36 27.38
CA ALA A 40 0.76 -6.16 26.72
C ALA A 40 0.59 -5.77 25.24
N PRO A 41 1.49 -4.98 24.65
CA PRO A 41 1.45 -4.68 23.22
C PRO A 41 1.53 -5.96 22.37
N ARG A 42 0.63 -6.09 21.38
CA ARG A 42 0.58 -7.24 20.44
C ARG A 42 0.50 -6.74 18.99
N ASP A 43 1.15 -7.44 18.07
CA ASP A 43 0.96 -7.21 16.64
C ASP A 43 -0.38 -7.84 16.19
N GLU A 44 -1.41 -6.99 16.09
CA GLU A 44 -2.76 -7.39 15.68
C GLU A 44 -2.82 -7.95 14.25
N GLY A 45 -1.92 -7.52 13.37
CA GLY A 45 -1.84 -8.03 11.99
C GLY A 45 -1.37 -9.48 11.98
N LEU A 46 -0.32 -9.79 12.75
CA LEU A 46 0.17 -11.16 12.92
C LEU A 46 -0.86 -12.04 13.64
N ALA A 47 -1.48 -11.54 14.70
CA ALA A 47 -2.55 -12.24 15.41
C ALA A 47 -3.72 -12.61 14.49
N GLY A 48 -4.19 -11.63 13.70
CA GLY A 48 -5.24 -11.83 12.72
C GLY A 48 -4.84 -12.85 11.66
N LEU A 49 -3.59 -12.82 11.19
CA LEU A 49 -3.07 -13.82 10.26
C LEU A 49 -3.10 -15.23 10.85
N GLU A 50 -2.61 -15.43 12.08
CA GLU A 50 -2.58 -16.75 12.74
C GLU A 50 -3.97 -17.37 12.86
N GLN A 51 -4.98 -16.56 13.22
CA GLN A 51 -6.37 -17.03 13.22
C GLN A 51 -6.88 -17.33 11.80
N ALA A 52 -6.53 -16.47 10.85
CA ALA A 52 -6.99 -16.59 9.47
C ALA A 52 -6.33 -17.80 8.75
N VAL A 53 -5.14 -18.21 9.18
CA VAL A 53 -4.47 -19.46 8.79
C VAL A 53 -5.27 -20.65 9.30
N LYS A 54 -5.59 -20.70 10.60
CA LYS A 54 -6.39 -21.80 11.19
C LYS A 54 -7.73 -21.99 10.46
N ARG A 55 -8.45 -20.90 10.21
CA ARG A 55 -9.74 -20.92 9.48
C ARG A 55 -9.62 -21.37 8.01
N ARG A 56 -8.48 -21.15 7.36
CA ARG A 56 -8.27 -21.57 5.96
C ARG A 56 -7.89 -23.04 5.88
N ILE A 57 -7.02 -23.49 6.78
CA ILE A 57 -6.63 -24.90 6.88
C ILE A 57 -7.86 -25.77 7.15
N SER A 58 -8.79 -25.31 7.99
CA SER A 58 -10.03 -26.05 8.27
C SER A 58 -11.00 -26.16 7.09
N ARG A 59 -10.81 -25.39 6.01
CA ARG A 59 -11.63 -25.49 4.78
C ARG A 59 -11.14 -26.54 3.80
N VAL A 60 -9.95 -27.11 4.02
CA VAL A 60 -9.43 -28.19 3.18
C VAL A 60 -10.10 -29.49 3.59
N HIS A 61 -10.71 -30.20 2.64
CA HIS A 61 -11.48 -31.42 2.92
C HIS A 61 -10.56 -32.58 3.34
N ASP A 62 -9.52 -32.86 2.55
CA ASP A 62 -8.62 -33.98 2.78
C ASP A 62 -7.64 -33.73 3.95
N PRO A 63 -7.49 -34.68 4.90
CA PRO A 63 -6.58 -34.54 6.03
C PRO A 63 -5.09 -34.49 5.67
N VAL A 64 -4.66 -35.14 4.57
CA VAL A 64 -3.27 -35.12 4.12
C VAL A 64 -2.94 -33.76 3.53
N ASP A 65 -3.77 -33.27 2.63
CA ASP A 65 -3.66 -31.93 2.03
C ASP A 65 -3.73 -30.83 3.09
N ARG A 66 -4.55 -31.02 4.14
CA ARG A 66 -4.61 -30.13 5.29
C ARG A 66 -3.26 -30.02 6.01
N LYS A 67 -2.54 -31.13 6.20
CA LYS A 67 -1.19 -31.14 6.80
C LYS A 67 -0.16 -30.47 5.91
N ILE A 68 -0.25 -30.66 4.60
CA ILE A 68 0.63 -30.01 3.61
C ILE A 68 0.41 -28.49 3.65
N LEU A 69 -0.84 -28.03 3.60
CA LEU A 69 -1.16 -26.61 3.69
C LEU A 69 -0.74 -25.99 5.04
N GLN A 70 -0.91 -26.72 6.15
CA GLN A 70 -0.43 -26.29 7.45
C GLN A 70 1.09 -26.12 7.48
N SER A 71 1.82 -27.04 6.88
CA SER A 71 3.29 -26.98 6.77
C SER A 71 3.72 -25.78 5.93
N TYR A 72 3.08 -25.56 4.78
CA TYR A 72 3.32 -24.37 3.96
C TYR A 72 3.05 -23.08 4.73
N ALA A 73 1.90 -22.96 5.38
CA ALA A 73 1.53 -21.78 6.16
C ALA A 73 2.55 -21.48 7.28
N THR A 74 2.98 -22.52 7.98
CA THR A 74 3.90 -22.41 9.13
C THR A 74 5.31 -22.01 8.68
N TRP A 75 5.87 -22.72 7.72
CA TRP A 75 7.27 -22.59 7.35
C TRP A 75 7.53 -21.47 6.34
N HIS A 76 6.58 -21.19 5.45
CA HIS A 76 6.77 -20.19 4.39
C HIS A 76 6.27 -18.79 4.81
N HIS A 77 5.07 -18.70 5.38
CA HIS A 77 4.46 -17.41 5.73
C HIS A 77 4.70 -17.04 7.19
N LEU A 78 4.27 -17.87 8.15
CA LEU A 78 4.31 -17.52 9.58
C LEU A 78 5.72 -17.34 10.10
N ARG A 79 6.67 -18.25 9.79
CA ARG A 79 8.07 -18.10 10.23
C ARG A 79 8.67 -16.76 9.78
N ARG A 80 8.48 -16.39 8.51
CA ARG A 80 8.98 -15.13 7.95
C ARG A 80 8.31 -13.92 8.60
N LEU A 81 6.98 -13.94 8.75
CA LEU A 81 6.24 -12.79 9.30
C LEU A 81 6.44 -12.64 10.80
N ARG A 82 6.63 -13.73 11.57
CA ARG A 82 7.07 -13.69 12.97
C ARG A 82 8.46 -13.08 13.11
N ALA A 83 9.40 -13.45 12.23
CA ALA A 83 10.72 -12.84 12.22
C ALA A 83 10.65 -11.33 11.92
N ILE A 84 9.77 -10.89 11.00
CA ILE A 84 9.53 -9.47 10.75
C ILE A 84 8.93 -8.78 11.99
N ALA A 85 7.88 -9.38 12.58
CA ALA A 85 7.18 -8.87 13.76
C ALA A 85 8.12 -8.64 14.95
N SER A 86 9.17 -9.45 15.10
CA SER A 86 10.19 -9.28 16.15
C SER A 86 11.01 -7.98 16.02
N ARG A 87 11.05 -7.39 14.81
CA ARG A 87 11.83 -6.16 14.51
C ARG A 87 10.94 -4.96 14.20
N ARG A 88 9.78 -5.17 13.59
CA ARG A 88 8.85 -4.13 13.17
C ARG A 88 7.45 -4.70 12.96
N ARG A 89 6.44 -3.83 13.00
CA ARG A 89 5.06 -4.24 12.73
C ARG A 89 4.88 -4.83 11.34
N VAL A 90 4.06 -5.88 11.24
CA VAL A 90 3.70 -6.49 9.95
C VAL A 90 2.74 -5.56 9.20
N THR A 91 3.00 -5.36 7.90
CA THR A 91 2.14 -4.52 7.07
C THR A 91 0.86 -5.27 6.67
N GLN A 92 -0.24 -4.53 6.49
CA GLN A 92 -1.50 -5.11 6.05
C GLN A 92 -1.37 -5.84 4.70
N ASP A 93 -0.57 -5.30 3.77
CA ASP A 93 -0.34 -5.91 2.46
C ASP A 93 0.35 -7.28 2.57
N GLN A 94 1.30 -7.44 3.50
CA GLN A 94 1.93 -8.73 3.76
C GLN A 94 0.93 -9.75 4.29
N VAL A 95 0.05 -9.35 5.21
CA VAL A 95 -1.01 -10.21 5.76
C VAL A 95 -2.00 -10.62 4.67
N VAL A 96 -2.44 -9.66 3.85
CA VAL A 96 -3.37 -9.89 2.74
C VAL A 96 -2.76 -10.81 1.69
N TYR A 97 -1.49 -10.60 1.34
CA TYR A 97 -0.77 -11.47 0.41
C TYR A 97 -0.73 -12.92 0.92
N ALA A 98 -0.29 -13.13 2.17
CA ALA A 98 -0.24 -14.46 2.77
C ALA A 98 -1.62 -15.13 2.81
N CYS A 99 -2.66 -14.37 3.23
CA CYS A 99 -4.04 -14.85 3.24
C CYS A 99 -4.54 -15.26 1.86
N ASN A 100 -4.26 -14.47 0.82
CA ASN A 100 -4.69 -14.77 -0.54
C ASN A 100 -3.94 -15.97 -1.12
N ALA A 101 -2.63 -16.10 -0.85
CA ALA A 101 -1.85 -17.26 -1.25
C ALA A 101 -2.38 -18.55 -0.60
N LEU A 102 -2.74 -18.49 0.69
CA LEU A 102 -3.33 -19.63 1.39
C LEU A 102 -4.74 -19.96 0.92
N THR A 103 -5.56 -18.95 0.58
CA THR A 103 -6.87 -19.19 -0.03
C THR A 103 -6.71 -19.88 -1.38
N ALA A 104 -5.82 -19.40 -2.25
CA ALA A 104 -5.58 -19.99 -3.56
C ALA A 104 -5.03 -21.44 -3.45
N ALA A 105 -4.13 -21.70 -2.50
CA ALA A 105 -3.62 -23.05 -2.24
C ALA A 105 -4.72 -23.99 -1.73
N ALA A 106 -5.57 -23.54 -0.79
CA ALA A 106 -6.68 -24.33 -0.30
C ALA A 106 -7.71 -24.64 -1.41
N ALA A 107 -7.97 -23.67 -2.30
CA ALA A 107 -8.87 -23.85 -3.42
C ALA A 107 -8.33 -24.90 -4.42
N LEU A 108 -7.04 -24.84 -4.76
CA LEU A 108 -6.39 -25.86 -5.60
C LEU A 108 -6.49 -27.26 -4.98
N LEU A 109 -6.19 -27.40 -3.68
CA LEU A 109 -6.25 -28.69 -3.00
C LEU A 109 -7.66 -29.27 -2.99
N ASN A 110 -8.67 -28.44 -2.71
CA ASN A 110 -10.06 -28.87 -2.75
C ASN A 110 -10.50 -29.26 -4.18
N TRP A 111 -10.07 -28.52 -5.20
CA TRP A 111 -10.38 -28.83 -6.59
C TRP A 111 -9.76 -30.15 -7.05
N LEU A 112 -8.49 -30.41 -6.69
CA LEU A 112 -7.86 -31.71 -6.95
C LEU A 112 -8.63 -32.83 -6.26
N HIS A 113 -9.00 -32.62 -4.99
CA HIS A 113 -9.76 -33.59 -4.21
C HIS A 113 -11.14 -33.90 -4.83
N GLU A 114 -11.86 -32.89 -5.32
CA GLU A 114 -13.14 -33.06 -6.03
C GLU A 114 -13.02 -33.92 -7.29
N ARG A 115 -11.84 -33.95 -7.92
CA ARG A 115 -11.51 -34.79 -9.07
C ARG A 115 -10.86 -36.12 -8.70
N SER A 116 -10.89 -36.48 -7.42
CA SER A 116 -10.23 -37.68 -6.87
C SER A 116 -8.73 -37.74 -7.18
N GLN A 117 -8.08 -36.58 -7.30
CA GLN A 117 -6.65 -36.44 -7.45
C GLN A 117 -6.00 -35.91 -6.17
N HIS A 118 -4.72 -36.20 -6.01
CA HIS A 118 -3.90 -35.70 -4.92
C HIS A 118 -2.76 -34.87 -5.46
N LEU A 119 -2.24 -33.97 -4.62
CA LEU A 119 -1.09 -33.13 -4.98
C LEU A 119 0.14 -33.95 -5.44
N ALA A 120 0.32 -35.16 -4.90
CA ALA A 120 1.43 -36.06 -5.25
C ALA A 120 1.27 -36.76 -6.61
N THR A 121 0.04 -36.87 -7.12
CA THR A 121 -0.30 -37.57 -8.38
C THR A 121 -0.81 -36.61 -9.45
N CYS A 122 -0.95 -35.33 -9.12
CA CYS A 122 -1.35 -34.27 -10.02
C CYS A 122 -0.33 -34.11 -11.15
N THR A 123 -0.83 -33.92 -12.37
CA THR A 123 -0.04 -33.72 -13.58
C THR A 123 -0.03 -32.25 -13.99
N GLN A 124 0.84 -31.87 -14.93
CA GLN A 124 0.85 -30.53 -15.48
C GLN A 124 -0.49 -30.18 -16.16
N ASP A 125 -1.14 -31.15 -16.81
CA ASP A 125 -2.44 -30.96 -17.46
C ASP A 125 -3.53 -30.56 -16.47
N ASP A 126 -3.52 -31.14 -15.26
CA ASP A 126 -4.46 -30.79 -14.20
C ASP A 126 -4.22 -29.36 -13.69
N ILE A 127 -2.95 -28.94 -13.60
CA ILE A 127 -2.59 -27.57 -13.22
C ILE A 127 -3.02 -26.59 -14.31
N ASP A 128 -2.83 -26.92 -15.59
CA ASP A 128 -3.21 -26.07 -16.70
C ASP A 128 -4.74 -25.94 -16.81
N GLU A 129 -5.49 -27.03 -16.56
CA GLU A 129 -6.95 -27.00 -16.46
C GLU A 129 -7.41 -26.12 -15.29
N TRP A 130 -6.79 -26.26 -14.12
CA TRP A 130 -7.07 -25.40 -12.96
C TRP A 130 -6.84 -23.92 -13.26
N LEU A 131 -5.76 -23.59 -13.97
CA LEU A 131 -5.43 -22.21 -14.36
C LEU A 131 -6.44 -21.63 -15.37
N GLY A 132 -7.17 -22.48 -16.11
CA GLY A 132 -8.22 -22.07 -17.04
C GLY A 132 -9.54 -21.68 -16.37
N ILE A 133 -9.83 -22.19 -15.17
CA ILE A 133 -11.10 -21.98 -14.46
C ILE A 133 -11.14 -20.62 -13.76
N ASP A 134 -10.04 -20.26 -13.09
CA ASP A 134 -9.92 -18.99 -12.39
C ASP A 134 -8.44 -18.61 -12.33
N ALA A 135 -8.13 -17.32 -12.47
CA ALA A 135 -6.77 -16.79 -12.58
C ALA A 135 -6.04 -16.78 -11.22
N PHE A 136 -5.99 -17.92 -10.53
CA PHE A 136 -5.32 -18.09 -9.24
C PHE A 136 -3.80 -18.25 -9.38
N SER A 137 -3.16 -17.33 -10.12
CA SER A 137 -1.69 -17.15 -10.16
C SER A 137 -0.99 -17.13 -8.78
N ARG A 138 -1.77 -16.89 -7.72
CA ARG A 138 -1.32 -16.81 -6.33
C ARG A 138 -1.04 -18.17 -5.69
N SER A 139 -1.42 -19.29 -6.30
CA SER A 139 -1.02 -20.64 -5.86
C SER A 139 0.40 -21.01 -6.30
N ARG A 140 1.04 -20.24 -7.19
CA ARG A 140 2.41 -20.48 -7.65
C ARG A 140 3.41 -20.69 -6.51
N GLY A 141 3.38 -19.82 -5.51
CA GLY A 141 4.29 -19.92 -4.35
C GLY A 141 4.09 -21.22 -3.57
N PHE A 142 2.86 -21.73 -3.54
CA PHE A 142 2.54 -23.01 -2.92
C PHE A 142 3.02 -24.19 -3.77
N VAL A 143 2.74 -24.21 -5.08
CA VAL A 143 3.18 -25.29 -5.99
C VAL A 143 4.70 -25.39 -6.02
N ALA A 144 5.40 -24.28 -6.20
CA ALA A 144 6.86 -24.26 -6.16
C ALA A 144 7.41 -24.76 -4.82
N TRP A 145 6.78 -24.39 -3.70
CA TRP A 145 7.15 -24.92 -2.38
C TRP A 145 6.87 -26.42 -2.27
N ALA A 146 5.71 -26.89 -2.74
CA ALA A 146 5.30 -28.30 -2.69
C ALA A 146 6.26 -29.19 -3.48
N VAL A 147 6.63 -28.77 -4.70
CA VAL A 147 7.65 -29.45 -5.52
C VAL A 147 9.00 -29.46 -4.81
N SER A 148 9.46 -28.31 -4.29
CA SER A 148 10.74 -28.23 -3.57
C SER A 148 10.82 -29.10 -2.31
N ARG A 149 9.67 -29.48 -1.74
CA ARG A 149 9.55 -30.32 -0.56
C ARG A 149 9.13 -31.76 -0.87
N GLY A 150 8.98 -32.11 -2.15
CA GLY A 150 8.62 -33.45 -2.61
C GLY A 150 7.15 -33.83 -2.38
N HIS A 151 6.27 -32.86 -2.13
CA HIS A 151 4.82 -33.09 -2.03
C HIS A 151 4.13 -33.17 -3.41
N ALA A 152 4.76 -32.63 -4.44
CA ALA A 152 4.38 -32.73 -5.83
C ALA A 152 5.64 -32.99 -6.68
N LYS A 153 5.46 -33.45 -7.92
CA LYS A 153 6.56 -33.70 -8.86
C LYS A 153 6.14 -33.21 -10.24
N ASP A 154 7.11 -32.72 -11.00
CA ASP A 154 6.96 -32.40 -12.44
C ASP A 154 5.76 -31.48 -12.78
N ILE A 155 5.41 -30.58 -11.87
CA ILE A 155 4.39 -29.54 -12.08
C ILE A 155 4.96 -28.14 -11.83
N GLU A 156 4.51 -27.17 -12.62
CA GLU A 156 4.85 -25.76 -12.45
C GLU A 156 3.63 -24.87 -12.73
N ILE A 157 3.51 -23.78 -11.96
CA ILE A 157 2.67 -22.66 -12.34
C ILE A 157 3.58 -21.56 -12.90
N PRO A 158 3.42 -21.17 -14.17
CA PRO A 158 4.27 -20.14 -14.75
C PRO A 158 4.13 -18.83 -13.97
N PRO A 159 5.19 -18.02 -13.90
CA PRO A 159 5.10 -16.70 -13.30
C PRO A 159 4.03 -15.90 -14.04
N PHE A 160 3.00 -15.47 -13.31
CA PHE A 160 2.03 -14.55 -13.87
C PHE A 160 2.78 -13.28 -14.23
N ASN A 161 2.85 -12.98 -15.52
CA ASN A 161 3.53 -11.80 -16.02
C ASN A 161 2.69 -10.57 -15.67
N ASN A 162 2.80 -10.13 -14.43
CA ASN A 162 2.37 -8.80 -13.98
C ASN A 162 3.36 -7.75 -14.48
N ALA A 163 3.88 -7.83 -15.72
CA ALA A 163 4.35 -6.63 -16.39
C ALA A 163 3.10 -5.77 -16.51
N PRO A 164 2.88 -4.77 -15.62
CA PRO A 164 1.69 -3.99 -15.75
C PRO A 164 1.95 -3.19 -17.02
N VAL A 165 1.22 -3.49 -18.10
CA VAL A 165 0.91 -2.42 -19.03
C VAL A 165 0.26 -1.37 -18.15
N ARG A 166 1.01 -0.31 -17.84
CA ARG A 166 0.56 0.68 -16.86
C ARG A 166 -0.62 1.38 -17.50
N GLN A 167 -1.81 0.95 -17.10
CA GLN A 167 -3.04 1.55 -17.59
C GLN A 167 -3.06 3.01 -17.15
N VAL A 168 -3.20 3.87 -18.15
CA VAL A 168 -3.44 5.30 -18.03
C VAL A 168 -4.84 5.57 -18.58
N PHE A 169 -5.39 6.76 -18.33
CA PHE A 169 -6.59 7.18 -19.03
C PHE A 169 -6.28 7.21 -20.54
N ASN A 170 -7.13 6.56 -21.32
CA ASN A 170 -7.03 6.60 -22.78
C ASN A 170 -7.31 8.02 -23.30
N ASP A 171 -8.16 8.76 -22.58
CA ASP A 171 -8.51 10.14 -22.84
C ASP A 171 -7.79 11.07 -21.85
N HIS A 172 -6.96 11.98 -22.37
CA HIS A 172 -6.24 12.95 -21.56
C HIS A 172 -7.19 13.91 -20.82
N ASP A 173 -8.38 14.15 -21.37
CA ASP A 173 -9.35 15.09 -20.82
C ASP A 173 -10.12 14.50 -19.63
N GLN A 174 -10.24 13.18 -19.54
CA GLN A 174 -10.96 12.52 -18.45
C GLN A 174 -10.34 12.82 -17.08
N ARG A 175 -8.99 12.82 -16.99
CA ARG A 175 -8.29 13.16 -15.73
C ARG A 175 -8.56 14.60 -15.30
N TRP A 176 -8.51 15.53 -16.26
CA TRP A 176 -8.75 16.94 -16.00
C TRP A 176 -10.22 17.25 -15.70
N ALA A 177 -11.16 16.54 -16.33
CA ALA A 177 -12.57 16.63 -16.02
C ALA A 177 -12.85 16.21 -14.57
N LEU A 178 -12.29 15.07 -14.12
CA LEU A 178 -12.37 14.65 -12.72
C LEU A 178 -11.73 15.67 -11.79
N ALA A 179 -10.54 16.20 -12.12
CA ALA A 179 -9.90 17.23 -11.30
C ALA A 179 -10.77 18.50 -11.18
N ARG A 180 -11.36 18.98 -12.28
CA ARG A 180 -12.29 20.12 -12.27
C ARG A 180 -13.54 19.85 -11.44
N GLN A 181 -14.11 18.64 -11.54
CA GLN A 181 -15.23 18.25 -10.70
C GLN A 181 -14.85 18.34 -9.22
N LEU A 182 -13.72 17.76 -8.81
CA LEU A 182 -13.28 17.82 -7.41
C LEU A 182 -12.92 19.22 -6.94
N LEU A 183 -12.57 20.14 -7.83
CA LEU A 183 -12.34 21.54 -7.47
C LEU A 183 -13.64 22.29 -7.16
N HIS A 184 -14.78 21.91 -7.77
CA HIS A 184 -15.99 22.74 -7.74
C HIS A 184 -17.26 22.05 -7.21
N ASP A 185 -17.28 20.72 -7.08
CA ASP A 185 -18.46 19.96 -6.65
C ASP A 185 -18.53 19.84 -5.13
N ASP A 186 -19.24 20.76 -4.49
CA ASP A 186 -19.42 20.81 -3.03
C ASP A 186 -20.34 19.70 -2.49
N SER A 187 -20.95 18.87 -3.35
CA SER A 187 -21.69 17.68 -2.90
C SER A 187 -20.76 16.55 -2.44
N ILE A 188 -19.48 16.60 -2.85
CA ILE A 188 -18.45 15.65 -2.45
C ILE A 188 -17.77 16.14 -1.18
N ALA A 189 -17.60 15.24 -0.21
CA ALA A 189 -16.90 15.55 1.04
C ALA A 189 -15.51 16.17 0.78
N LEU A 190 -15.21 17.26 1.49
CA LEU A 190 -13.99 18.05 1.31
C LEU A 190 -12.73 17.19 1.38
N GLU A 191 -12.66 16.27 2.34
CA GLU A 191 -11.50 15.40 2.50
C GLU A 191 -11.29 14.46 1.30
N ASP A 192 -12.37 14.02 0.65
CA ASP A 192 -12.32 13.15 -0.53
C ASP A 192 -11.93 13.93 -1.79
N ARG A 193 -12.38 15.18 -1.91
CA ARG A 193 -11.95 16.11 -2.96
C ARG A 193 -10.45 16.35 -2.90
N VAL A 194 -9.94 16.72 -1.73
CA VAL A 194 -8.50 16.92 -1.51
C VAL A 194 -7.72 15.64 -1.81
N ALA A 195 -8.17 14.47 -1.33
CA ALA A 195 -7.48 13.21 -1.57
C ALA A 195 -7.45 12.85 -3.06
N GLY A 196 -8.56 13.06 -3.77
CA GLY A 196 -8.66 12.83 -5.20
C GLY A 196 -7.74 13.74 -6.00
N LEU A 197 -7.67 15.03 -5.66
CA LEU A 197 -6.75 15.99 -6.28
C LEU A 197 -5.29 15.63 -6.04
N LEU A 198 -4.93 15.18 -4.84
CA LEU A 198 -3.58 14.67 -4.56
C LEU A 198 -3.21 13.46 -5.43
N VAL A 199 -4.17 12.58 -5.75
CA VAL A 199 -3.96 11.46 -6.68
C VAL A 199 -3.83 11.95 -8.12
N LEU A 200 -4.77 12.77 -8.58
CA LEU A 200 -4.92 13.14 -10.00
C LEU A 200 -3.94 14.22 -10.46
N LEU A 201 -3.54 15.13 -9.56
CA LEU A 201 -2.67 16.27 -9.87
C LEU A 201 -1.26 16.13 -9.32
N TYR A 202 -1.06 15.36 -8.25
CA TYR A 202 0.25 15.20 -7.60
C TYR A 202 0.74 13.76 -7.58
N ALA A 203 0.03 12.87 -8.28
CA ALA A 203 0.37 11.47 -8.38
C ALA A 203 0.65 10.82 -7.03
N GLN A 204 -0.08 11.20 -5.98
CA GLN A 204 0.12 10.65 -4.65
C GLN A 204 -0.56 9.29 -4.48
N ARG A 205 -0.02 8.48 -3.58
CA ARG A 205 -0.53 7.13 -3.30
C ARG A 205 -1.46 7.26 -2.10
N ALA A 206 -2.60 6.56 -2.10
CA ALA A 206 -3.53 6.60 -0.96
C ALA A 206 -2.84 6.29 0.38
N ALA A 207 -1.86 5.37 0.39
CA ALA A 207 -1.08 5.07 1.58
C ALA A 207 -0.20 6.24 2.07
N ARG A 208 0.27 7.11 1.17
CA ARG A 208 1.04 8.31 1.51
C ARG A 208 0.11 9.46 1.90
N ILE A 209 -0.99 9.64 1.18
CA ILE A 209 -2.02 10.65 1.50
C ILE A 209 -2.56 10.44 2.91
N ALA A 210 -2.91 9.19 3.25
CA ALA A 210 -3.37 8.85 4.59
C ALA A 210 -2.38 9.20 5.71
N GLN A 211 -1.08 9.26 5.41
CA GLN A 211 -0.02 9.59 6.36
C GLN A 211 0.38 11.08 6.33
N LEU A 212 -0.33 11.93 5.59
CA LEU A 212 -0.06 13.36 5.64
C LEU A 212 -0.48 13.92 7.00
N THR A 213 0.31 14.84 7.50
CA THR A 213 0.02 15.64 8.70
C THR A 213 -0.33 17.06 8.32
N ILE A 214 -0.89 17.80 9.26
CA ILE A 214 -1.17 19.24 9.08
C ILE A 214 0.12 20.00 8.73
N ASP A 215 1.27 19.60 9.27
CA ASP A 215 2.58 20.21 8.99
C ASP A 215 3.05 20.05 7.54
N HIS A 216 2.44 19.17 6.75
CA HIS A 216 2.74 19.08 5.31
C HIS A 216 2.12 20.23 4.52
N ILE A 217 1.24 21.03 5.12
CA ILE A 217 0.59 22.20 4.52
C ILE A 217 1.08 23.44 5.25
N THR A 218 1.71 24.35 4.53
CA THR A 218 2.15 25.64 5.05
C THR A 218 1.36 26.74 4.36
N ILE A 219 0.63 27.52 5.16
CA ILE A 219 -0.12 28.68 4.69
C ILE A 219 0.80 29.89 4.84
N THR A 220 1.06 30.59 3.73
CA THR A 220 1.92 31.78 3.69
C THR A 220 1.15 32.95 3.06
N ASP A 221 1.66 34.17 3.21
CA ASP A 221 1.08 35.36 2.57
C ASP A 221 1.07 35.27 1.04
N ASN A 222 1.95 34.44 0.46
CA ASN A 222 2.07 34.23 -0.98
C ASN A 222 1.25 33.03 -1.50
N GLY A 223 0.45 32.40 -0.63
CA GLY A 223 -0.38 31.24 -0.94
C GLY A 223 -0.03 30.00 -0.13
N VAL A 224 -0.60 28.86 -0.53
CA VAL A 224 -0.42 27.58 0.16
C VAL A 224 0.71 26.77 -0.46
N GLU A 225 1.60 26.27 0.38
CA GLU A 225 2.64 25.33 0.01
C GLU A 225 2.32 23.93 0.54
N LEU A 226 2.52 22.93 -0.32
CA LEU A 226 2.32 21.53 0.00
C LEU A 226 3.66 20.78 -0.09
N THR A 227 4.09 20.20 1.03
CA THR A 227 5.33 19.41 1.10
C THR A 227 5.01 17.94 0.89
N LEU A 228 5.24 17.41 -0.32
CA LEU A 228 5.06 15.98 -0.63
C LEU A 228 6.37 15.20 -0.66
N GLY A 229 7.48 15.88 -0.92
CA GLY A 229 8.83 15.32 -0.96
C GLY A 229 9.78 16.08 -0.04
N GLN A 230 10.92 16.50 -0.57
CA GLN A 230 11.92 17.32 0.14
C GLN A 230 11.71 18.82 -0.10
N THR A 231 11.04 19.18 -1.19
CA THR A 231 10.83 20.56 -1.61
C THR A 231 9.34 20.89 -1.56
N PRO A 232 8.93 21.98 -0.89
CA PRO A 232 7.55 22.46 -0.92
C PRO A 232 7.11 22.80 -2.34
N ILE A 233 5.82 22.61 -2.63
CA ILE A 233 5.20 22.93 -3.92
C ILE A 233 4.13 23.97 -3.68
N THR A 234 4.25 25.14 -4.31
CA THR A 234 3.16 26.14 -4.34
C THR A 234 1.99 25.57 -5.13
N VAL A 235 0.84 25.44 -4.48
CA VAL A 235 -0.36 24.89 -5.13
C VAL A 235 -1.15 25.99 -5.85
N PRO A 236 -1.85 25.67 -6.95
CA PRO A 236 -2.74 26.64 -7.60
C PRO A 236 -3.85 27.13 -6.67
N ALA A 237 -4.27 28.39 -6.81
CA ALA A 237 -5.25 29.05 -5.93
C ALA A 237 -6.51 28.22 -5.67
N ALA A 238 -7.13 27.66 -6.72
CA ALA A 238 -8.35 26.86 -6.56
C ALA A 238 -8.15 25.60 -5.68
N PHE A 239 -6.93 25.07 -5.59
CA PHE A 239 -6.61 23.97 -4.67
C PHE A 239 -6.13 24.48 -3.31
N ALA A 240 -5.49 25.64 -3.25
CA ALA A 240 -5.12 26.32 -2.01
C ALA A 240 -6.34 26.53 -1.12
N ASP A 241 -7.42 27.08 -1.67
CA ASP A 241 -8.67 27.35 -0.94
C ASP A 241 -9.24 26.08 -0.28
N LEU A 242 -9.19 24.95 -0.98
CA LEU A 242 -9.65 23.65 -0.45
C LEU A 242 -8.73 23.13 0.65
N LEU A 243 -7.41 23.29 0.52
CA LEU A 243 -6.46 22.88 1.56
C LEU A 243 -6.61 23.72 2.82
N GLU A 244 -6.80 25.04 2.69
CA GLU A 244 -7.06 25.92 3.83
C GLU A 244 -8.36 25.57 4.53
N ALA A 245 -9.45 25.41 3.78
CA ALA A 245 -10.73 24.98 4.33
C ALA A 245 -10.60 23.64 5.07
N PHE A 246 -9.85 22.69 4.51
CA PHE A 246 -9.68 21.37 5.09
C PHE A 246 -8.84 21.37 6.37
N VAL A 247 -7.75 22.15 6.39
CA VAL A 247 -6.94 22.33 7.61
C VAL A 247 -7.75 23.02 8.70
N ASN A 248 -8.57 24.02 8.35
CA ASN A 248 -9.39 24.74 9.32
C ASN A 248 -10.50 23.85 9.90
N ASP A 249 -11.21 23.06 9.08
CA ASP A 249 -12.22 22.11 9.55
C ASP A 249 -11.59 21.03 10.46
N GLY A 250 -10.42 20.50 10.06
CA GLY A 250 -9.66 19.54 10.85
C GLY A 250 -9.22 20.12 12.21
N ARG A 251 -8.82 21.40 12.26
CA ARG A 251 -8.48 22.11 13.50
C ARG A 251 -9.70 22.32 14.40
N VAL A 252 -10.88 22.62 13.83
CA VAL A 252 -12.12 22.73 14.60
C VAL A 252 -12.51 21.39 15.22
N SER A 253 -12.41 20.29 14.47
CA SER A 253 -12.60 18.94 15.01
C SER A 253 -11.54 18.57 16.04
N ALA A 254 -10.28 19.00 15.86
CA ALA A 254 -9.19 18.78 16.80
C ALA A 254 -9.25 19.67 18.04
N ALA A 255 -9.95 20.80 18.03
CA ALA A 255 -10.06 21.71 19.18
C ALA A 255 -10.70 21.05 20.42
N PHE A 256 -11.49 19.99 20.21
CA PHE A 256 -12.02 19.17 21.28
C PHE A 256 -10.94 18.28 21.93
N ARG A 257 -9.83 17.97 21.22
CA ARG A 257 -8.67 17.19 21.68
C ARG A 257 -7.37 17.51 20.89
N PRO A 258 -6.69 18.63 21.18
CA PRO A 258 -5.60 19.16 20.36
C PRO A 258 -4.31 18.32 20.42
N GLU A 259 -4.08 17.59 21.50
CA GLU A 259 -2.90 16.71 21.68
C GLU A 259 -2.92 15.48 20.73
N GLU A 260 -4.07 15.15 20.12
CA GLU A 260 -4.36 13.82 19.58
C GLU A 260 -4.48 13.76 18.03
N ASN A 261 -4.46 14.90 17.32
CA ASN A 261 -4.85 14.95 15.91
C ASN A 261 -3.86 15.68 14.99
N THR A 262 -2.65 15.12 14.83
CA THR A 262 -1.63 15.62 13.89
C THR A 262 -1.92 15.24 12.43
N TRP A 263 -2.73 14.21 12.20
CA TRP A 263 -2.97 13.65 10.87
C TRP A 263 -3.99 14.49 10.09
N LEU A 264 -3.69 14.76 8.83
CA LEU A 264 -4.62 15.40 7.90
C LEU A 264 -5.84 14.48 7.61
N TYR A 265 -5.64 13.16 7.68
CA TYR A 265 -6.68 12.15 7.57
C TYR A 265 -6.69 11.26 8.82
N PRO A 266 -7.39 11.65 9.90
CA PRO A 266 -7.46 10.83 11.11
C PRO A 266 -8.36 9.60 10.94
N ALA A 267 -7.98 8.50 11.58
CA ALA A 267 -8.90 7.38 11.79
C ALA A 267 -9.80 7.66 13.00
N SER A 268 -10.96 7.00 13.07
CA SER A 268 -11.80 7.01 14.28
C SER A 268 -11.13 6.39 15.52
N ARG A 269 -9.95 5.80 15.38
CA ARG A 269 -9.13 5.27 16.48
C ARG A 269 -8.02 6.26 16.81
N LEU A 270 -7.82 6.53 18.10
CA LEU A 270 -6.88 7.50 18.66
C LEU A 270 -5.49 7.45 18.02
N GLY A 271 -4.96 8.64 17.67
CA GLY A 271 -3.58 8.87 17.24
C GLY A 271 -3.15 8.19 15.94
N ARG A 272 -4.08 7.66 15.13
CA ARG A 272 -3.75 6.90 13.92
C ARG A 272 -4.25 7.57 12.65
N PRO A 273 -3.48 7.44 11.54
CA PRO A 273 -3.96 7.84 10.24
C PRO A 273 -5.07 6.91 9.74
N LEU A 274 -5.93 7.43 8.86
CA LEU A 274 -6.95 6.69 8.13
C LEU A 274 -6.31 5.48 7.42
N ALA A 275 -6.99 4.34 7.43
CA ALA A 275 -6.49 3.19 6.70
C ALA A 275 -6.49 3.48 5.18
N SER A 276 -5.36 3.24 4.51
CA SER A 276 -5.21 3.47 3.06
C SER A 276 -6.29 2.77 2.23
N ARG A 277 -6.74 1.58 2.64
CA ARG A 277 -7.84 0.85 2.02
C ARG A 277 -9.17 1.60 2.12
N THR A 278 -9.46 2.22 3.25
CA THR A 278 -10.67 3.03 3.44
C THR A 278 -10.63 4.23 2.50
N LEU A 279 -9.50 4.93 2.41
CA LEU A 279 -9.34 6.04 1.47
C LEU A 279 -9.52 5.58 0.01
N LEU A 280 -8.95 4.42 -0.37
CA LEU A 280 -9.17 3.85 -1.70
C LEU A 280 -10.64 3.51 -1.97
N GLN A 281 -11.39 3.04 -0.97
CA GLN A 281 -12.82 2.76 -1.10
C GLN A 281 -13.62 4.05 -1.30
N ARG A 282 -13.33 5.10 -0.51
CA ARG A 282 -13.97 6.42 -0.64
C ARG A 282 -13.72 7.04 -2.01
N LEU A 283 -12.46 7.05 -2.46
CA LEU A 283 -12.08 7.54 -3.80
C LEU A 283 -12.82 6.80 -4.92
N ARG A 284 -12.97 5.47 -4.82
CA ARG A 284 -13.71 4.68 -5.82
C ARG A 284 -15.22 4.97 -5.80
N ALA A 285 -15.79 5.25 -4.62
CA ALA A 285 -17.20 5.59 -4.49
C ALA A 285 -17.54 6.90 -5.21
N ILE A 286 -16.60 7.85 -5.28
CA ILE A 286 -16.73 9.11 -6.01
C ILE A 286 -16.23 9.03 -7.46
N GLY A 287 -16.13 7.82 -8.02
CA GLY A 287 -15.77 7.59 -9.43
C GLY A 287 -14.29 7.68 -9.78
N ILE A 288 -13.39 7.92 -8.81
CA ILE A 288 -11.95 7.99 -9.06
C ILE A 288 -11.37 6.58 -9.12
N GLN A 289 -10.61 6.30 -10.18
CA GLN A 289 -9.79 5.09 -10.30
C GLN A 289 -8.34 5.41 -9.86
N PRO A 290 -7.94 5.15 -8.59
CA PRO A 290 -6.75 5.81 -8.04
C PRO A 290 -5.44 5.37 -8.70
N THR A 291 -5.34 4.10 -9.08
CA THR A 291 -4.16 3.58 -9.78
C THR A 291 -4.02 4.21 -11.16
N LEU A 292 -5.12 4.27 -11.91
CA LEU A 292 -5.13 4.76 -13.29
C LEU A 292 -4.92 6.28 -13.34
N GLY A 293 -5.56 7.03 -12.43
CA GLY A 293 -5.33 8.47 -12.27
C GLY A 293 -3.88 8.79 -11.87
N ARG A 294 -3.33 8.07 -10.87
CA ARG A 294 -1.93 8.22 -10.47
C ARG A 294 -0.97 7.92 -11.63
N ASN A 295 -1.19 6.82 -12.34
CA ASN A 295 -0.32 6.42 -13.45
C ASN A 295 -0.32 7.49 -14.53
N THR A 296 -1.49 8.01 -14.90
CA THR A 296 -1.65 9.06 -15.90
C THR A 296 -0.92 10.35 -15.48
N ALA A 297 -1.08 10.77 -14.22
CA ALA A 297 -0.38 11.93 -13.68
C ALA A 297 1.15 11.75 -13.71
N LEU A 298 1.66 10.57 -13.31
CA LEU A 298 3.10 10.29 -13.37
C LEU A 298 3.63 10.22 -14.79
N MET A 299 2.88 9.65 -15.73
CA MET A 299 3.31 9.57 -17.13
C MET A 299 3.51 10.96 -17.72
N GLN A 300 2.54 11.87 -17.48
CA GLN A 300 2.65 13.25 -17.91
C GLN A 300 3.81 14.00 -17.23
N MET A 301 3.88 13.93 -15.90
CA MET A 301 4.97 14.59 -15.16
C MET A 301 6.35 14.05 -15.55
N ALA A 302 6.46 12.75 -15.81
CA ALA A 302 7.70 12.11 -16.22
C ALA A 302 8.08 12.41 -17.68
N ALA A 303 7.12 12.77 -18.54
CA ALA A 303 7.42 13.31 -19.86
C ALA A 303 8.08 14.70 -19.77
N GLU A 304 7.73 15.49 -18.76
CA GLU A 304 8.16 16.88 -18.62
C GLU A 304 9.38 17.05 -17.70
N MET A 305 9.52 16.22 -16.66
CA MET A 305 10.51 16.41 -15.59
C MET A 305 11.50 15.25 -15.45
N PRO A 306 12.79 15.53 -15.18
CA PRO A 306 13.78 14.50 -14.87
C PRO A 306 13.49 13.73 -13.56
N PRO A 307 14.01 12.50 -13.40
CA PRO A 307 13.78 11.69 -12.20
C PRO A 307 14.15 12.34 -10.86
N PRO A 308 15.28 13.08 -10.74
CA PRO A 308 15.62 13.76 -9.49
C PRO A 308 14.61 14.83 -9.07
N VAL A 309 13.97 15.50 -10.03
CA VAL A 309 12.96 16.53 -9.76
C VAL A 309 11.69 15.86 -9.22
N LEU A 310 11.22 14.78 -9.86
CA LEU A 310 10.07 14.01 -9.37
C LEU A 310 10.31 13.42 -7.99
N ASN A 311 11.53 12.96 -7.70
CA ASN A 311 11.92 12.48 -6.39
C ASN A 311 11.82 13.59 -5.33
N LYS A 312 12.39 14.78 -5.61
CA LYS A 312 12.38 15.92 -4.69
C LYS A 312 10.99 16.50 -4.45
N LEU A 313 10.16 16.64 -5.50
CA LEU A 313 8.83 17.24 -5.38
C LEU A 313 7.80 16.25 -4.81
N LEU A 314 7.75 15.02 -5.34
CA LEU A 314 6.64 14.09 -5.05
C LEU A 314 6.99 13.01 -4.02
N GLY A 315 8.26 12.94 -3.60
CA GLY A 315 8.74 11.95 -2.64
C GLY A 315 8.74 10.51 -3.16
N ILE A 316 8.69 10.31 -4.49
CA ILE A 316 8.82 8.98 -5.09
C ILE A 316 10.29 8.55 -5.13
N SER A 317 10.58 7.25 -4.97
CA SER A 317 11.98 6.78 -5.02
C SER A 317 12.62 7.00 -6.38
N LEU A 318 13.93 7.32 -6.41
CA LEU A 318 14.66 7.62 -7.64
C LEU A 318 14.54 6.50 -8.69
N ASP A 319 14.71 5.23 -8.30
CA ASP A 319 14.52 4.07 -9.21
C ASP A 319 13.12 4.06 -9.85
N ARG A 320 12.07 4.39 -9.08
CA ARG A 320 10.72 4.46 -9.63
C ARG A 320 10.57 5.64 -10.58
N ALA A 321 11.10 6.81 -10.22
CA ALA A 321 11.08 7.98 -11.08
C ALA A 321 11.78 7.71 -12.42
N THR A 322 12.94 7.05 -12.40
CA THR A 322 13.69 6.65 -13.61
C THR A 322 12.88 5.72 -14.51
N ARG A 323 12.20 4.72 -13.94
CA ARG A 323 11.32 3.83 -14.73
C ARG A 323 10.15 4.59 -15.36
N TRP A 324 9.52 5.51 -14.63
CA TRP A 324 8.44 6.34 -15.17
C TRP A 324 8.93 7.23 -16.33
N THR A 325 10.12 7.82 -16.23
CA THR A 325 10.68 8.64 -17.32
C THR A 325 11.07 7.82 -18.54
N GLN A 326 11.58 6.60 -18.34
CA GLN A 326 11.88 5.67 -19.44
C GLN A 326 10.61 5.25 -20.18
N GLU A 327 9.55 4.90 -19.44
CA GLU A 327 8.26 4.52 -20.02
C GLU A 327 7.52 5.69 -20.68
N ALA A 328 7.70 6.91 -20.17
CA ALA A 328 7.14 8.12 -20.78
C ALA A 328 7.93 8.59 -22.04
N GLY A 329 8.99 7.87 -22.44
CA GLY A 329 9.83 8.23 -23.58
C GLY A 329 10.72 9.46 -23.34
N ASN A 330 10.92 9.86 -22.08
CA ASN A 330 11.72 11.02 -21.74
C ASN A 330 13.22 10.66 -21.73
N ASN A 331 13.92 10.94 -22.83
CA ASN A 331 15.37 10.78 -22.98
C ASN A 331 16.19 11.99 -22.47
N ARG A 332 15.59 12.93 -21.73
CA ARG A 332 16.29 14.10 -21.14
C ARG A 332 17.40 13.78 -20.12
N PRO A 333 17.54 12.59 -19.49
CA PRO A 333 18.69 12.32 -18.61
C PRO A 333 20.05 12.48 -19.31
N GLY A 334 20.13 12.22 -20.62
CA GLY A 334 21.35 12.46 -21.41
C GLY A 334 21.68 13.94 -21.55
N TYR A 335 20.67 14.81 -21.61
CA TYR A 335 20.84 16.26 -21.74
C TYR A 335 21.38 16.90 -20.46
N ALA A 336 20.85 16.52 -19.28
CA ALA A 336 21.36 17.01 -18.00
C ALA A 336 22.80 16.55 -17.73
N ALA A 337 23.13 15.31 -18.09
CA ALA A 337 24.50 14.80 -18.02
C ALA A 337 25.44 15.51 -19.01
N ALA A 338 24.96 15.88 -20.20
CA ALA A 338 25.74 16.66 -21.18
C ALA A 338 25.96 18.11 -20.74
N VAL A 339 24.98 18.72 -20.08
CA VAL A 339 25.11 20.09 -19.52
C VAL A 339 26.07 20.10 -18.33
N ALA A 340 25.96 19.12 -17.41
CA ALA A 340 26.91 19.00 -16.29
C ALA A 340 28.36 18.75 -16.75
N ARG A 341 28.55 18.01 -17.86
CA ARG A 341 29.88 17.85 -18.49
C ARG A 341 30.39 19.11 -19.18
N ARG A 342 29.50 19.99 -19.69
CA ARG A 342 29.86 21.27 -20.31
C ARG A 342 30.25 22.34 -19.28
N THR A 343 29.69 22.29 -18.08
CA THR A 343 29.98 23.24 -17.00
C THR A 343 31.18 22.85 -16.12
N GLY A 344 31.83 21.72 -16.40
CA GLY A 344 32.89 21.14 -15.57
C GLY A 344 34.32 21.29 -16.09
N VAL A 345 34.59 22.22 -17.03
CA VAL A 345 35.94 22.41 -17.60
C VAL A 345 36.38 23.87 -17.51
N THR A 346 37.57 24.03 -16.92
CA THR A 346 38.48 25.18 -16.75
C THR A 346 38.13 26.27 -15.72
N CYS A 347 38.63 26.09 -14.50
CA CYS A 347 39.52 27.09 -13.89
C CYS A 347 40.51 26.40 -12.93
N GLU A 348 41.52 25.72 -13.48
CA GLU A 348 42.72 25.36 -12.70
C GLU A 348 43.90 25.04 -13.64
N SER A 349 44.72 26.05 -13.92
CA SER A 349 46.14 25.93 -14.29
C SER A 349 46.72 27.32 -14.61
N ALA A 350 46.70 28.21 -13.61
CA ALA A 350 47.83 29.10 -13.42
C ALA A 350 48.76 28.40 -12.41
N TRP A 351 50.07 28.60 -12.54
CA TRP A 351 51.17 28.03 -11.71
C TRP A 351 51.79 26.72 -12.19
N MET A 352 52.70 26.82 -13.16
CA MET A 352 54.11 26.39 -13.01
C MET A 352 54.90 26.88 -14.22
N GLY A 353 55.93 27.68 -13.96
CA GLY A 353 56.74 28.34 -14.97
C GLY A 353 57.95 27.52 -15.41
N ASP A 354 58.64 28.05 -16.41
CA ASP A 354 60.02 27.70 -16.77
C ASP A 354 60.85 28.99 -16.88
N PRO A 355 62.10 29.01 -16.38
CA PRO A 355 63.15 29.97 -16.75
C PRO A 355 64.25 29.26 -17.60
N PRO A 356 65.35 29.95 -17.95
CA PRO A 356 65.57 30.99 -18.97
C PRO A 356 66.42 30.39 -20.15
N PRO A 357 67.22 31.10 -20.98
CA PRO A 357 68.06 32.29 -20.75
C PRO A 357 67.44 33.65 -21.13
#